data_AF-A0A7J9H5G0-F1
#
_entry.id   AF-A0A7J9H5G0-F1
#
_cell.length_a   1.000
_cell.length_b   1.000
_cell.length_c   1.000
_cell.angle_alpha   90.00
_cell.angle_beta   90.00
_cell.angle_gamma   90.00
#
_symmetry.space_group_name_H-M   'P 1'
#
loop_
_entity.id
_entity.type
_entity.pdbx_description
1 polymer ?
#
loop_
_entity_poly.entity_id
_entity_poly.type
_entity_poly.pdbx_seq_one_letter_code
_entity_poly.pdbx_strand_id
1 'polypeptide(L)'
;MVNADLGRIINSDEVQSVVKPIKKEIKRAPLKKNPLKNLNAMLKLNPYAKTARRMSLLAEAQRVKAKKEKLDKKRKPISKEEATAIKSAGKAWYQTMISDSDYTEFENFSKWLGVSQ
;
A
#
# COMPACT_ATOMS: atom_id res chain seq x y z
N MET A 1 69.42 31.30 -5.83
CA MET A 1 68.95 30.67 -7.07
C MET A 1 69.98 30.93 -8.14
N VAL A 2 70.66 29.90 -8.64
CA VAL A 2 71.75 30.07 -9.62
C VAL A 2 71.19 30.40 -11.01
N ASN A 3 70.07 29.79 -11.40
CA ASN A 3 69.36 30.09 -12.64
C ASN A 3 67.95 30.63 -12.32
N ALA A 4 67.55 31.71 -12.99
CA ALA A 4 66.26 32.36 -12.79
C ALA A 4 65.15 31.84 -13.73
N ASP A 5 65.50 31.06 -14.75
CA ASP A 5 64.52 30.52 -15.71
C ASP A 5 63.82 29.27 -15.16
N LEU A 6 62.64 29.49 -14.57
CA LEU A 6 61.80 28.44 -14.02
C LEU A 6 61.21 27.52 -15.09
N GLY A 7 60.95 28.03 -16.30
CA GLY A 7 60.33 27.26 -17.37
C GLY A 7 61.24 26.12 -17.82
N ARG A 8 62.54 26.42 -17.96
CA ARG A 8 63.56 25.41 -18.27
C ARG A 8 63.70 24.35 -17.18
N ILE A 9 63.65 24.74 -15.91
CA ILE A 9 63.75 23.79 -14.79
C ILE A 9 62.51 22.89 -14.71
N ILE A 10 61.31 23.45 -14.86
CA ILE A 10 60.05 22.68 -14.80
C ILE A 10 59.93 21.68 -15.95
N ASN A 11 60.39 22.05 -17.15
CA ASN A 11 60.32 21.21 -18.34
C ASN A 11 61.54 20.28 -18.51
N SER A 12 62.47 20.24 -17.55
CA SER A 12 63.60 19.32 -17.56
C SER A 12 63.15 17.87 -17.31
N ASP A 13 63.88 16.90 -17.86
CA ASP A 13 63.53 15.48 -17.80
C ASP A 13 63.59 14.94 -16.36
N GLU A 14 64.52 15.46 -15.54
CA GLU A 14 64.67 15.10 -14.14
C GLU A 14 63.41 15.46 -13.33
N VAL A 15 62.76 16.57 -13.67
CA VAL A 15 61.52 17.00 -13.03
C VAL A 15 60.32 16.25 -13.63
N GLN A 16 60.18 16.22 -14.95
CA GLN A 16 59.02 15.61 -15.61
C GLN A 16 58.92 14.10 -15.42
N SER A 17 60.05 13.39 -15.25
CA SER A 17 60.07 11.94 -14.97
C SER A 17 59.47 11.57 -13.61
N VAL A 18 59.52 12.48 -12.64
CA VAL A 18 59.01 12.28 -11.27
C VAL A 18 57.60 12.86 -11.11
N VAL A 19 57.24 13.87 -11.91
CA VAL A 19 55.95 14.54 -11.84
C VAL A 19 54.80 13.60 -12.26
N LYS A 20 53.75 13.58 -11.44
CA LYS A 20 52.51 12.84 -11.77
C LYS A 20 51.75 13.55 -12.91
N PRO A 21 51.13 12.79 -13.83
CA PRO A 21 50.36 13.39 -14.92
C PRO A 21 49.19 14.21 -14.38
N ILE A 22 48.82 15.25 -15.15
CA ILE A 22 47.72 16.14 -14.80
C ILE A 22 46.40 15.37 -14.68
N LYS A 23 45.65 15.63 -13.60
CA LYS A 23 44.29 15.12 -13.42
C LYS A 23 43.32 16.02 -14.18
N LYS A 24 42.94 15.60 -15.40
CA LYS A 24 42.07 16.39 -16.29
C LYS A 24 40.62 16.49 -15.81
N GLU A 25 40.14 15.51 -15.05
CA GLU A 25 38.75 15.44 -14.61
C GLU A 25 38.53 16.13 -13.26
N ILE A 26 37.83 17.26 -13.29
CA ILE A 26 37.33 17.92 -12.09
C ILE A 26 35.92 17.39 -11.82
N LYS A 27 35.79 16.38 -10.95
CA LYS A 27 34.48 15.87 -10.52
C LYS A 27 33.89 16.79 -9.46
N ARG A 28 32.84 17.53 -9.83
CA ARG A 28 32.05 18.33 -8.88
C ARG A 28 31.18 17.42 -8.02
N ALA A 29 30.98 17.80 -6.76
CA ALA A 29 30.09 17.06 -5.87
C ALA A 29 28.64 17.12 -6.41
N PRO A 30 27.95 15.98 -6.54
CA PRO A 30 26.56 15.97 -6.97
C PRO A 30 25.65 16.54 -5.88
N LEU A 31 24.58 17.22 -6.28
CA LEU A 31 23.54 17.66 -5.34
C LEU A 31 22.86 16.45 -4.68
N LYS A 32 22.69 16.53 -3.36
CA LYS A 32 21.98 15.50 -2.57
C LYS A 32 20.47 15.61 -2.82
N LYS A 33 19.92 14.72 -3.66
CA LYS A 33 18.48 14.65 -3.94
C LYS A 33 17.76 13.84 -2.86
N ASN A 34 16.58 14.29 -2.44
CA ASN A 34 15.75 13.55 -1.48
C ASN A 34 15.14 12.30 -2.15
N PRO A 35 15.43 11.07 -1.69
CA PRO A 35 14.94 9.84 -2.29
C PRO A 35 13.42 9.67 -2.14
N LEU A 36 12.80 10.16 -1.07
CA LEU A 36 11.34 10.07 -0.89
C LEU A 36 10.58 10.87 -1.95
N LYS A 37 11.18 11.97 -2.44
CA LYS A 37 10.61 12.82 -3.48
C LYS A 37 11.11 12.49 -4.89
N ASN A 38 12.30 11.90 -5.02
CA ASN A 38 12.92 11.58 -6.30
C ASN A 38 13.01 10.07 -6.52
N LEU A 39 12.22 9.56 -7.48
CA LEU A 39 12.15 8.13 -7.78
C LEU A 39 13.51 7.54 -8.17
N ASN A 40 14.31 8.21 -9.00
CA ASN A 40 15.60 7.67 -9.44
C ASN A 40 16.59 7.55 -8.27
N ALA A 41 16.58 8.52 -7.35
CA ALA A 41 17.37 8.42 -6.14
C ALA A 41 16.87 7.30 -5.23
N MET A 42 15.56 7.10 -5.10
CA MET A 42 14.98 5.97 -4.36
C MET A 42 15.36 4.63 -4.99
N LEU A 43 15.29 4.50 -6.31
CA LEU A 43 15.59 3.26 -7.03
C LEU A 43 17.06 2.89 -6.93
N LYS A 44 17.95 3.89 -6.93
CA LYS A 44 19.38 3.68 -6.69
C LYS A 44 19.65 3.17 -5.27
N LEU A 45 18.89 3.64 -4.28
CA LEU A 45 19.01 3.22 -2.88
C LEU A 45 18.34 1.87 -2.61
N ASN A 46 17.15 1.66 -3.18
CA ASN A 46 16.32 0.49 -3.01
C ASN A 46 15.68 0.08 -4.36
N PRO A 47 16.28 -0.90 -5.07
CA PRO A 47 15.74 -1.42 -6.32
C PRO A 47 14.33 -2.03 -6.17
N TYR A 48 14.04 -2.65 -5.02
CA TYR A 48 12.74 -3.26 -4.74
C TYR A 48 11.60 -2.24 -4.60
N ALA A 49 11.91 -0.96 -4.38
CA ALA A 49 10.89 0.10 -4.32
C ALA A 49 10.03 0.16 -5.60
N LYS A 50 10.61 -0.18 -6.76
CA LYS A 50 9.86 -0.28 -8.03
C LYS A 50 8.78 -1.36 -7.96
N THR A 51 9.16 -2.54 -7.47
CA THR A 51 8.28 -3.70 -7.38
C THR A 51 7.18 -3.47 -6.34
N ALA A 52 7.54 -2.98 -5.15
CA ALA A 52 6.59 -2.65 -4.10
C ALA A 52 5.53 -1.64 -4.56
N ARG A 53 5.96 -0.56 -5.24
CA ARG A 53 5.04 0.44 -5.81
C ARG A 53 4.14 -0.13 -6.90
N ARG A 54 4.63 -1.05 -7.73
CA ARG A 54 3.81 -1.74 -8.73
C ARG A 54 2.76 -2.62 -8.07
N MET A 55 3.16 -3.40 -7.06
CA MET A 55 2.25 -4.27 -6.32
C MET A 55 1.16 -3.49 -5.59
N SER A 56 1.50 -2.34 -4.98
CA SER A 56 0.51 -1.49 -4.31
C SER A 56 -0.57 -0.98 -5.27
N LEU A 57 -0.16 -0.56 -6.48
CA LEU A 57 -1.10 -0.09 -7.51
C LEU A 57 -2.02 -1.20 -8.01
N LEU A 58 -1.48 -2.41 -8.23
CA LEU A 58 -2.29 -3.56 -8.63
C LEU A 58 -3.29 -3.95 -7.54
N ALA A 59 -2.86 -3.99 -6.29
CA ALA A 59 -3.73 -4.29 -5.16
C ALA A 59 -4.83 -3.23 -4.99
N GLU A 60 -4.52 -1.95 -5.19
CA GLU A 60 -5.51 -0.88 -5.15
C GLU A 60 -6.56 -1.02 -6.26
N ALA A 61 -6.14 -1.28 -7.50
CA ALA A 61 -7.05 -1.53 -8.62
C ALA A 61 -8.00 -2.71 -8.34
N GLN A 62 -7.47 -3.81 -7.78
CA GLN A 62 -8.27 -4.96 -7.37
C GLN A 62 -9.27 -4.61 -6.25
N ARG A 63 -8.84 -3.85 -5.24
CA ARG A 63 -9.73 -3.39 -4.14
C ARG A 63 -10.87 -2.54 -4.67
N VAL A 64 -10.59 -1.61 -5.57
CA VAL A 64 -11.62 -0.74 -6.17
C VAL A 64 -12.64 -1.58 -6.95
N LYS A 65 -12.16 -2.54 -7.76
CA LYS A 65 -13.03 -3.45 -8.51
C LYS A 65 -13.91 -4.29 -7.58
N ALA A 66 -13.32 -4.93 -6.58
CA ALA A 66 -14.05 -5.76 -5.61
C ALA A 66 -15.06 -4.94 -4.80
N LYS A 67 -14.71 -3.70 -4.43
CA LYS A 67 -15.64 -2.78 -3.75
C LYS A 67 -16.83 -2.43 -4.63
N LYS A 68 -16.59 -2.15 -5.92
CA LYS A 68 -17.64 -1.87 -6.90
C LYS A 68 -18.59 -3.07 -7.06
N GLU A 69 -18.07 -4.27 -7.26
CA GLU A 69 -18.88 -5.49 -7.39
C GLU A 69 -19.73 -5.77 -6.14
N LYS A 70 -19.15 -5.61 -4.93
CA LYS A 70 -19.89 -5.76 -3.67
C LYS A 70 -21.02 -4.73 -3.55
N LEU A 71 -20.75 -3.50 -3.95
CA LEU A 71 -21.72 -2.41 -3.91
C LEU A 71 -22.83 -2.61 -4.95
N ASP A 72 -22.51 -3.09 -6.14
CA ASP A 72 -23.50 -3.43 -7.17
C ASP A 72 -24.40 -4.58 -6.71
N LYS A 73 -23.84 -5.61 -6.07
CA LYS A 73 -24.62 -6.70 -5.45
C LYS A 73 -25.59 -6.18 -4.38
N LYS A 74 -25.16 -5.22 -3.54
CA LYS A 74 -26.01 -4.60 -2.51
C LYS A 74 -27.08 -3.68 -3.10
N ARG A 75 -26.80 -3.03 -4.23
CA ARG A 75 -27.72 -2.12 -4.91
C ARG A 75 -28.75 -2.81 -5.79
N LYS A 76 -28.47 -4.06 -6.22
CA LYS A 76 -29.47 -4.86 -6.92
C LYS A 76 -30.69 -5.03 -6.00
N PRO A 77 -31.90 -4.71 -6.48
CA PRO A 77 -33.09 -4.90 -5.68
C PRO A 77 -33.23 -6.39 -5.35
N ILE A 78 -33.43 -6.68 -4.07
CA ILE A 78 -33.79 -8.00 -3.57
C ILE A 78 -35.10 -8.41 -4.25
N SER A 79 -35.29 -9.70 -4.53
CA SER A 79 -36.56 -10.17 -5.11
C SER A 79 -37.73 -9.80 -4.18
N LYS A 80 -38.93 -9.57 -4.75
CA LYS A 80 -40.10 -9.18 -3.93
C LYS A 80 -40.38 -10.22 -2.84
N GLU A 81 -40.15 -11.50 -3.14
CA GLU A 81 -40.35 -12.64 -2.24
C GLU A 81 -39.36 -12.64 -1.07
N GLU A 82 -38.07 -12.47 -1.34
CA GLU A 82 -37.04 -12.35 -0.30
C GLU A 82 -37.27 -11.11 0.59
N ALA A 83 -37.69 -9.99 -0.02
CA ALA A 83 -38.00 -8.78 0.74
C ALA A 83 -39.22 -8.97 1.65
N THR A 84 -40.26 -9.68 1.20
CA THR A 84 -41.41 -10.04 2.04
C THR A 84 -41.04 -11.02 3.14
N ALA A 85 -40.17 -12.01 2.85
CA ALA A 85 -39.69 -12.97 3.85
C ALA A 85 -38.92 -12.26 4.97
N ILE A 86 -38.00 -11.35 4.64
CA ILE A 86 -37.24 -10.56 5.63
C ILE A 86 -38.18 -9.71 6.51
N LYS A 87 -39.16 -9.03 5.91
CA LYS A 87 -40.14 -8.24 6.65
C LYS A 87 -41.03 -9.12 7.55
N SER A 88 -41.44 -10.29 7.06
CA SER A 88 -42.27 -11.23 7.82
C SER A 88 -41.49 -11.82 9.02
N ALA A 89 -40.22 -12.17 8.83
CA ALA A 89 -39.35 -12.66 9.90
C ALA A 89 -39.11 -11.57 10.96
N GLY A 90 -38.86 -10.33 10.53
CA GLY A 90 -38.72 -9.20 11.46
C GLY A 90 -40.00 -8.94 12.25
N LYS A 91 -41.16 -8.94 11.57
CA LYS A 91 -42.46 -8.79 12.24
C LYS A 91 -42.72 -9.94 13.22
N ALA A 92 -42.44 -11.19 12.84
CA ALA A 92 -42.59 -12.35 13.72
C ALA A 92 -41.72 -12.22 14.97
N TRP A 93 -40.46 -11.82 14.83
CA TRP A 93 -39.55 -11.59 15.97
C TRP A 93 -40.07 -10.50 16.91
N TYR A 94 -40.54 -9.36 16.38
CA TYR A 94 -41.15 -8.33 17.23
C TYR A 94 -42.43 -8.80 17.91
N GLN A 95 -43.27 -9.59 17.23
CA GLN A 95 -44.48 -10.16 17.84
C GLN A 95 -44.14 -11.07 19.02
N THR A 96 -43.06 -11.88 18.93
CA THR A 96 -42.62 -12.71 20.07
C THR A 96 -42.17 -11.91 21.29
N MET A 97 -41.81 -10.63 21.15
CA MET A 97 -41.39 -9.76 22.26
C MET A 97 -42.50 -8.86 22.82
N ILE A 98 -43.66 -8.79 22.17
CA ILE A 98 -44.73 -7.86 22.55
C ILE A 98 -45.80 -8.54 23.44
N SER A 99 -45.88 -9.87 23.43
CA SER A 99 -46.85 -10.61 24.23
C SER A 99 -46.18 -11.55 25.23
N ASP A 100 -46.06 -11.11 26.49
CA ASP A 100 -45.99 -12.05 27.63
C ASP A 100 -47.42 -12.53 27.96
N SER A 101 -48.06 -13.18 26.99
CA SER A 101 -49.36 -13.83 27.17
C SER A 101 -49.18 -15.34 27.04
N ASP A 102 -50.05 -16.12 27.69
CA ASP A 102 -50.01 -17.59 27.85
C ASP A 102 -49.70 -18.43 26.58
N TYR A 103 -49.73 -17.82 25.39
CA TYR A 103 -49.30 -18.43 24.12
C TYR A 103 -47.77 -18.47 23.92
N THR A 104 -46.99 -17.58 24.54
CA THR A 104 -45.51 -17.64 24.47
C THR A 104 -44.91 -18.68 25.40
N GLU A 105 -45.67 -19.13 26.39
CA GLU A 105 -45.26 -20.20 27.32
C GLU A 105 -45.11 -21.55 26.62
N PHE A 106 -45.93 -21.85 25.59
CA PHE A 106 -45.85 -23.12 24.85
C PHE A 106 -44.60 -23.23 23.97
N GLU A 107 -44.21 -22.14 23.29
CA GLU A 107 -42.96 -22.07 22.51
C GLU A 107 -41.73 -22.19 23.41
N ASN A 108 -41.76 -21.54 24.57
CA ASN A 108 -40.70 -21.65 25.57
C ASN A 108 -40.62 -23.07 26.16
N PHE A 109 -41.76 -23.72 26.41
CA PHE A 109 -41.82 -25.08 26.93
C PHE A 109 -41.33 -26.13 25.93
N SER A 110 -41.73 -26.01 24.65
CA SER A 110 -41.24 -26.86 23.55
C SER A 110 -39.71 -26.74 23.39
N LYS A 111 -39.19 -25.50 23.43
CA LYS A 111 -37.74 -25.25 23.39
C LYS A 111 -37.01 -25.84 24.58
N TRP A 112 -37.58 -25.77 25.78
CA TRP A 112 -36.95 -26.34 26.99
C TRP A 112 -36.91 -27.87 26.95
N LEU A 113 -38.00 -28.52 26.54
CA LEU A 113 -38.06 -29.98 26.39
C LEU A 113 -37.10 -30.52 25.33
N GLY A 114 -36.87 -29.77 24.25
CA GLY A 114 -35.91 -30.16 23.20
C GLY A 114 -34.44 -29.95 23.57
N VAL A 115 -34.15 -29.17 24.62
CA VAL A 115 -32.78 -28.88 25.10
C VAL A 115 -32.39 -29.76 26.30
N SER A 116 -33.36 -30.37 26.99
CA SER A 116 -33.13 -31.19 28.19
C SER A 116 -32.87 -32.68 27.93
N GLN A 117 -32.69 -33.09 26.67
CA GLN A 117 -32.23 -34.43 26.27
C GLN A 117 -30.73 -34.49 26.01
#